data_AF-X0X0W7-F1
#
_entry.id   AF-X0X0W7-F1
#
_cell.length_a   1.000
_cell.length_b   1.000
_cell.length_c   1.000
_cell.angle_alpha   90.00
_cell.angle_beta   90.00
_cell.angle_gamma   90.00
#
_symmetry.space_group_name_H-M   'P 1'
#
loop_
_entity.id
_entity.type
_entity.pdbx_description
1 polymer ?
#
loop_
_entity_poly.entity_id
_entity_poly.type
_entity_poly.pdbx_seq_one_letter_code
_entity_poly.pdbx_strand_id
1 'polypeptide(L)' 'MKTVEEILFYFAPKKPAIIAIRGIQEKTAKQFGITIEDLLSHKRNEAYTFPRQLAMYLCREFTEASFPLIGQEF' A
#
# COMPACT_ATOMS: atom_id res chain seq x y z
N MET A 1 -9.97 -12.92 8.72
CA MET A 1 -9.17 -12.40 7.59
C MET A 1 -9.99 -11.28 6.98
N LYS A 2 -9.50 -10.04 6.93
CA LYS A 2 -10.28 -8.93 6.34
C LYS A 2 -10.35 -9.15 4.83
N THR A 3 -11.52 -9.03 4.21
CA THR A 3 -11.64 -9.19 2.76
C THR A 3 -11.01 -8.00 2.03
N VAL A 4 -10.70 -8.16 0.75
CA VAL A 4 -10.13 -7.07 -0.06
C VAL A 4 -11.09 -5.87 -0.08
N GLU A 5 -12.41 -6.09 -0.07
CA GLU A 5 -13.39 -5.02 0.00
C GLU A 5 -13.34 -4.25 1.33
N GLU A 6 -13.15 -4.92 2.46
CA GLU A 6 -13.03 -4.28 3.76
C GLU A 6 -11.75 -3.42 3.86
N ILE A 7 -10.68 -3.87 3.21
CA ILE A 7 -9.44 -3.10 3.13
C ILE A 7 -9.65 -1.88 2.22
N LEU A 8 -10.27 -2.06 1.05
CA LEU A 8 -10.60 -0.95 0.15
C LEU A 8 -11.45 0.10 0.86
N PHE A 9 -12.45 -0.29 1.65
CA PHE A 9 -13.27 0.63 2.43
C PHE A 9 -12.45 1.43 3.47
N TYR A 10 -11.47 0.81 4.11
CA TYR A 10 -10.62 1.47 5.10
C TYR A 10 -9.62 2.46 4.48
N PHE A 11 -9.12 2.15 3.28
CA PHE A 11 -8.14 2.98 2.57
C PHE A 11 -8.78 4.00 1.63
N ALA A 12 -10.03 3.79 1.20
CA ALA A 12 -10.76 4.69 0.32
C ALA A 12 -10.88 6.09 0.95
N PRO A 13 -10.48 7.15 0.21
CA PRO A 13 -10.60 8.49 0.71
C PRO A 13 -12.10 8.88 0.72
N LYS A 14 -12.55 9.55 1.79
CA LYS A 14 -13.95 10.01 1.94
C LYS A 14 -14.36 11.10 0.92
N LYS A 15 -13.42 11.58 0.10
CA LYS A 15 -13.58 12.52 -1.02
C LYS A 15 -12.64 12.06 -2.14
N PRO A 16 -12.95 12.33 -3.43
CA PRO A 16 -11.99 12.09 -4.50
C PRO A 16 -10.76 12.97 -4.25
N ALA A 17 -9.68 12.35 -3.79
CA ALA A 17 -8.39 12.97 -3.59
C ALA A 17 -7.36 12.03 -4.21
N ILE A 18 -6.51 12.57 -5.07
CA ILE A 18 -5.35 11.84 -5.57
C ILE A 18 -4.49 11.51 -4.36
N ILE A 19 -4.35 10.22 -4.06
CA ILE A 19 -3.49 9.78 -2.96
C ILE A 19 -2.07 9.67 -3.51
N ALA A 20 -1.09 10.23 -2.80
CA ALA A 20 0.32 10.01 -3.15
C ALA A 20 0.74 8.58 -2.75
N ILE A 21 1.62 7.93 -3.54
CA ILE A 21 2.19 6.61 -3.21
C ILE A 21 2.70 6.56 -1.77
N ARG A 22 3.39 7.62 -1.34
CA ARG A 22 3.89 7.78 0.02
C ARG A 22 2.80 7.67 1.09
N GLY A 23 1.62 8.25 0.84
CA GLY A 23 0.50 8.17 1.76
C GLY A 23 -0.06 6.75 1.90
N ILE A 24 -0.01 5.96 0.82
CA ILE A 24 -0.41 4.54 0.85
C ILE A 24 0.62 3.72 1.64
N GLN A 25 1.92 3.96 1.42
CA GLN A 25 3.00 3.31 2.18
C GLN A 25 2.85 3.58 3.69
N GLU A 26 2.68 4.84 4.10
CA GLU A 26 2.53 5.25 5.50
C GLU A 26 1.32 4.60 6.16
N LYS A 27 0.16 4.64 5.50
CA LYS A 27 -1.06 4.01 6.03
C LYS A 27 -0.92 2.49 6.13
N THR A 28 -0.29 1.86 5.15
CA THR A 28 -0.07 0.41 5.14
C THR A 28 0.88 0.00 6.25
N ALA A 29 2.04 0.65 6.36
CA ALA A 29 3.00 0.41 7.43
C ALA A 29 2.34 0.51 8.82
N LYS A 30 1.57 1.58 9.04
CA LYS A 30 0.82 1.77 10.29
C LYS A 30 -0.21 0.66 10.55
N GLN A 31 -0.96 0.24 9.53
CA GLN A 31 -2.01 -0.77 9.67
C GLN A 31 -1.45 -2.15 10.04
N PHE A 32 -0.29 -2.49 9.51
CA PHE A 32 0.36 -3.78 9.74
C PHE A 32 1.41 -3.74 10.87
N GLY A 33 1.62 -2.59 11.50
CA GLY A 33 2.58 -2.44 12.60
C GLY A 33 4.03 -2.64 12.18
N ILE A 34 4.36 -2.34 10.92
CA ILE A 34 5.72 -2.42 10.37
C ILE A 34 6.25 -1.01 10.07
N THR A 35 7.57 -0.86 9.90
CA THR A 35 8.11 0.42 9.44
C THR A 35 7.98 0.57 7.93
N ILE A 36 8.18 1.78 7.42
CA ILE A 36 8.21 1.98 5.96
C ILE A 36 9.46 1.31 5.38
N GLU A 37 10.58 1.33 6.09
CA GLU A 37 11.80 0.64 5.69
C GLU A 37 11.56 -0.86 5.55
N ASP A 38 10.77 -1.48 6.44
CA ASP A 38 10.36 -2.88 6.32
C ASP A 38 9.49 -3.10 5.07
N LEU A 39 8.54 -2.19 4.82
CA LEU A 39 7.67 -2.23 3.64
C LEU A 39 8.48 -2.15 2.34
N LEU A 40 9.54 -1.34 2.30
CA LEU A 40 10.43 -1.14 1.14
C LEU A 40 11.63 -2.10 1.10
N SER A 41 11.76 -2.98 2.10
CA SER A 41 12.89 -3.90 2.18
C SER A 41 12.75 -5.09 1.22
N HIS A 42 13.85 -5.79 0.98
CA HIS A 42 13.83 -7.08 0.26
C HIS A 42 13.40 -8.29 1.12
N LYS A 43 12.86 -8.07 2.33
CA LYS A 43 12.39 -9.17 3.18
C LYS A 43 11.22 -9.89 2.50
N ARG A 44 11.26 -11.22 2.53
CA ARG A 44 10.34 -12.11 1.79
C ARG A 44 9.38 -12.90 2.67
N ASN A 45 9.40 -12.70 3.99
CA ASN A 45 8.42 -13.35 4.85
C ASN A 45 7.03 -12.71 4.64
N GLU A 46 5.99 -13.49 4.90
CA GLU A 46 4.59 -13.10 4.64
C GLU A 46 4.20 -11.81 5.36
N ALA A 47 4.72 -11.60 6.58
CA ALA A 47 4.48 -10.42 7.39
C ALA A 47 4.92 -9.10 6.73
N TYR A 48 5.83 -9.14 5.74
CA TYR A 48 6.24 -7.97 4.95
C TYR A 48 5.75 -8.04 3.49
N THR A 49 5.71 -9.22 2.88
CA THR A 49 5.31 -9.35 1.46
C THR A 49 3.84 -9.05 1.24
N PHE A 50 2.95 -9.51 2.13
CA PHE A 50 1.52 -9.25 1.99
C PHE A 50 1.19 -7.75 2.11
N PRO A 51 1.68 -7.01 3.14
CA PRO A 51 1.51 -5.56 3.19
C PRO A 51 2.06 -4.84 1.97
N ARG A 52 3.23 -5.23 1.46
CA ARG A 52 3.84 -4.64 0.26
C ARG A 52 2.97 -4.83 -0.98
N GLN A 53 2.54 -6.06 -1.25
CA GLN A 53 1.68 -6.39 -2.39
C GLN A 53 0.35 -5.63 -2.31
N LEU A 54 -0.24 -5.57 -1.12
CA LEU A 54 -1.46 -4.82 -0.91
C LEU A 54 -1.25 -3.32 -1.16
N ALA A 55 -0.18 -2.72 -0.66
CA ALA A 55 0.14 -1.32 -0.91
C ALA A 55 0.31 -1.03 -2.41
N MET A 56 1.03 -1.89 -3.14
CA MET A 56 1.19 -1.76 -4.59
C MET A 56 -0.15 -1.89 -5.33
N TYR A 57 -1.03 -2.79 -4.90
CA TYR A 57 -2.38 -2.90 -5.44
C TYR A 57 -3.17 -1.61 -5.19
N LEU A 58 -3.17 -1.09 -3.96
CA LEU A 58 -3.83 0.17 -3.61
C LEU A 58 -3.27 1.36 -4.42
N CYS A 59 -1.97 1.37 -4.72
CA CYS A 59 -1.39 2.39 -5.59
C CYS A 59 -1.99 2.36 -7.01
N ARG A 60 -2.30 1.18 -7.54
CA ARG A 60 -2.97 1.05 -8.84
C ARG A 60 -4.42 1.52 -8.82
N GLU A 61 -5.12 1.30 -7.71
CA GLU A 61 -6.55 1.65 -7.60
C GLU A 61 -6.79 3.12 -7.28
N PHE A 62 -5.87 3.77 -6.56
CA PHE A 62 -6.11 5.10 -5.99
C PHE A 62 -5.11 6.19 -6.41
N THR A 63 -4.20 5.88 -7.34
CA THR A 63 -3.23 6.85 -7.87
C THR A 63 -3.16 6.75 -9.39
N GLU A 64 -2.61 7.78 -10.04
CA GLU A 64 -2.36 7.79 -11.49
C GLU A 64 -0.95 7.26 -11.84
N ALA A 65 -0.24 6.66 -10.88
CA ALA A 65 1.11 6.18 -11.09
C ALA A 65 1.16 4.98 -12.04
N SER A 66 2.14 4.99 -12.94
CA SER A 66 2.38 3.87 -13.85
C SER A 66 2.99 2.67 -13.11
N PHE A 67 2.85 1.47 -13.66
CA PHE A 67 3.48 0.27 -13.10
C PHE A 67 5.00 0.40 -12.88
N PRO A 68 5.79 0.97 -13.83
CA PRO A 68 7.21 1.20 -13.60
C PRO A 68 7.48 2.12 -12.41
N LEU A 69 6.70 3.19 -12.25
CA LEU A 69 6.85 4.12 -11.13
C LEU A 69 6.48 3.44 -9.80
N ILE A 70 5.37 2.69 -9.75
CA ILE A 70 5.00 1.92 -8.54
C ILE A 70 6.10 0.92 -8.19
N GLY A 71 6.69 0.23 -9.17
CA GLY A 71 7.81 -0.69 -8.93
C GLY A 71 9.11 0.00 -8.49
N GLN A 72 9.33 1.25 -8.88
CA GLN A 72 10.49 2.04 -8.44
C GLN A 72 10.37 2.51 -6.98
N GLU A 73 9.13 2.76 -6.54
CA GLU A 73 8.83 3.26 -5.19
C GLU A 73 8.70 2.16 -4.12
N PHE A 74 8.82 0.87 -4.47
CA PHE A 74 8.63 -0.28 -3.58
C PHE A 74 9.74 -1.32 -3.68
#